data_AF-A0A4Y2DKI2-F1
#
_entry.id   AF-A0A4Y2DKI2-F1
#
_cell.length_a   1.000
_cell.length_b   1.000
_cell.length_c   1.000
_cell.angle_alpha   90.00
_cell.angle_beta   90.00
_cell.angle_gamma   90.00
#
_symmetry.space_group_name_H-M   'P 1'
#
loop_
_entity.id
_entity.type
_entity.pdbx_description
1 polymer ?
#
loop_
_entity_poly.entity_id
_entity_poly.type
_entity_poly.pdbx_seq_one_letter_code
_entity_poly.pdbx_strand_id
1 'polypeptide(L)'
;MDILFILFHNKENRKRMVQETVLKGLTRLLNQRKKKTSSQTVVENFLSVVKTPAKHKIYMNNCFTSYDLFVSLRDKRFIATGTVTENRIAKCPLKSSKILGKMDRGTSDRKFDAKNAIVAVR
;
A
#
# COMPACT_ATOMS: atom_id res chain seq x y z
N MET A 1 -13.86 5.04 15.56
CA MET A 1 -12.84 5.36 14.53
C MET A 1 -11.99 4.12 14.37
N ASP A 2 -12.18 3.38 13.28
CA ASP A 2 -11.50 2.09 13.09
C ASP A 2 -10.24 2.32 12.25
N ILE A 3 -9.09 2.16 12.89
CA ILE A 3 -7.77 2.47 12.33
C ILE A 3 -7.21 1.19 11.69
N LEU A 4 -7.19 1.13 10.35
CA LEU A 4 -6.52 0.03 9.64
C LEU A 4 -5.04 0.36 9.43
N PHE A 5 -4.13 -0.47 9.94
CA PHE A 5 -2.70 -0.34 9.67
C PHE A 5 -2.31 -1.09 8.40
N ILE A 6 -1.74 -0.39 7.42
CA ILE A 6 -1.06 -1.03 6.29
C ILE A 6 0.43 -1.08 6.60
N LEU A 7 1.02 -2.27 6.65
CA LEU A 7 2.46 -2.47 6.90
C LEU A 7 3.13 -3.06 5.65
N PHE A 8 4.31 -2.53 5.30
CA PHE A 8 5.11 -3.01 4.18
C PHE A 8 6.47 -3.49 4.67
N HIS A 9 6.87 -4.70 4.25
CA HIS A 9 8.21 -5.24 4.49
C HIS A 9 8.86 -5.63 3.16
N ASN A 10 10.00 -5.02 2.86
CA ASN A 10 10.79 -5.35 1.67
C ASN A 10 11.54 -6.67 1.91
N LYS A 11 11.11 -7.76 1.29
CA LYS A 11 11.86 -9.03 1.25
C LYS A 11 12.41 -9.20 -0.16
N GLU A 12 13.72 -9.08 -0.26
CA GLU A 12 14.47 -9.08 -1.52
C GLU A 12 14.42 -10.48 -2.18
N ASN A 13 13.93 -10.57 -3.42
CA ASN A 13 13.99 -11.79 -4.22
C ASN A 13 14.29 -11.47 -5.69
N ARG A 14 15.51 -11.79 -6.11
CA ARG A 14 16.06 -11.75 -7.47
C ARG A 14 15.69 -13.04 -8.21
N LYS A 15 15.52 -12.96 -9.54
CA LYS A 15 15.34 -14.04 -10.56
C LYS A 15 13.89 -14.27 -11.06
N ARG A 16 13.34 -13.29 -11.80
CA ARG A 16 12.23 -13.50 -12.78
C ARG A 16 12.08 -12.33 -13.77
N MET A 17 13.19 -11.72 -14.19
CA MET A 17 13.20 -10.32 -14.63
C MET A 17 12.99 -10.06 -16.14
N VAL A 18 13.04 -11.08 -17.02
CA VAL A 18 13.08 -10.79 -18.48
C VAL A 18 11.72 -10.95 -19.17
N GLN A 19 11.01 -12.07 -18.98
CA GLN A 19 9.71 -12.29 -19.66
C GLN A 19 8.54 -11.49 -19.04
N GLU A 20 8.60 -11.17 -17.75
CA GLU A 20 7.57 -10.35 -17.08
C GLU A 20 7.61 -8.88 -17.53
N THR A 21 8.75 -8.41 -18.06
CA THR A 21 8.99 -6.99 -18.40
C THR A 21 8.17 -6.51 -19.60
N VAL A 22 7.92 -7.38 -20.59
CA VAL A 22 7.12 -7.05 -21.78
C VAL A 22 5.63 -6.97 -21.45
N LEU A 23 5.12 -7.95 -20.69
CA LEU A 23 3.71 -7.97 -20.24
C LEU A 23 3.43 -6.87 -19.19
N LYS A 24 4.40 -6.56 -18.31
CA LYS A 24 4.39 -5.40 -17.42
C LYS A 24 4.39 -4.08 -18.18
N GLY A 25 5.10 -3.99 -19.31
CA GLY A 25 5.10 -2.81 -20.18
C GLY A 25 3.72 -2.50 -20.75
N LEU A 26 3.02 -3.53 -21.26
CA LEU A 26 1.68 -3.39 -21.83
C LEU A 26 0.61 -3.06 -20.77
N THR A 27 0.67 -3.70 -19.59
CA THR A 27 -0.22 -3.38 -18.47
C THR A 27 0.06 -2.01 -17.87
N ARG A 28 1.33 -1.54 -17.87
CA ARG A 28 1.71 -0.18 -17.46
C ARG A 28 1.19 0.90 -18.41
N LEU A 29 1.06 0.61 -19.71
CA LEU A 29 0.45 1.51 -20.69
C LEU A 29 -1.07 1.59 -20.54
N LEU A 30 -1.75 0.48 -20.24
CA LEU A 30 -3.20 0.47 -20.00
C LEU A 30 -3.60 1.09 -18.64
N ASN A 31 -2.74 1.00 -17.62
CA ASN A 31 -3.01 1.61 -16.31
C ASN A 31 -2.69 3.12 -16.25
N GLN A 32 -2.11 3.69 -17.31
CA GLN A 32 -1.73 5.12 -17.40
C GLN A 32 -2.92 6.08 -17.62
N ARG A 33 -4.16 5.61 -17.55
CA ARG A 33 -5.36 6.47 -17.55
C ARG A 33 -6.18 6.42 -16.26
N LYS A 34 -5.58 6.07 -15.11
CA LYS A 34 -6.17 6.42 -13.81
C LYS A 34 -5.60 7.76 -13.35
N LYS A 35 -6.47 8.77 -13.28
CA LYS A 35 -6.14 10.10 -12.75
C LYS A 35 -5.62 9.95 -11.32
N LYS A 36 -4.34 10.27 -11.09
CA LYS A 36 -3.76 10.28 -9.73
C LYS A 36 -4.53 11.26 -8.86
N THR A 37 -4.73 10.92 -7.59
CA THR A 37 -5.37 11.81 -6.62
C THR A 37 -4.40 12.93 -6.23
N SER A 38 -4.94 14.08 -5.79
CA SER A 38 -4.13 15.20 -5.32
C SER A 38 -3.21 14.80 -4.17
N SER A 39 -3.72 14.03 -3.21
CA SER A 39 -2.94 13.51 -2.08
C SER A 39 -1.75 12.67 -2.53
N GLN A 40 -1.92 11.83 -3.57
CA GLN A 40 -0.83 11.02 -4.10
C GLN A 40 0.26 11.89 -4.72
N THR A 41 -0.11 12.91 -5.51
CA THR A 41 0.86 13.85 -6.10
C THR A 41 1.65 14.59 -5.03
N VAL A 42 0.99 15.06 -3.97
CA VAL A 42 1.64 15.74 -2.85
C VAL A 42 2.67 14.83 -2.20
N VAL A 43 2.29 13.60 -1.81
CA VAL A 43 3.23 12.65 -1.18
C VAL A 43 4.40 12.33 -2.10
N GLU A 44 4.15 12.08 -3.39
CA GLU A 44 5.22 11.79 -4.34
C GLU A 44 6.20 12.97 -4.51
N ASN A 45 5.70 14.21 -4.49
CA ASN A 45 6.54 15.41 -4.54
C ASN A 45 7.38 15.57 -3.27
N PHE A 46 6.78 15.37 -2.09
CA PHE A 46 7.51 15.42 -0.82
C PHE A 46 8.61 14.35 -0.75
N LEU A 47 8.39 13.17 -1.32
CA LEU A 47 9.37 12.09 -1.30
C LEU A 47 10.45 12.20 -2.38
N SER A 48 10.28 13.09 -3.36
CA SER A 48 11.25 13.27 -4.45
C SER A 48 12.63 13.72 -3.97
N VAL A 49 12.70 14.40 -2.82
CA VAL A 49 13.95 14.87 -2.22
C VAL A 49 14.72 13.76 -1.48
N VAL A 50 14.08 12.60 -1.23
CA VAL A 50 14.69 11.51 -0.47
C VAL A 50 15.59 10.66 -1.36
N LYS A 51 16.91 10.84 -1.20
CA LYS A 51 17.93 10.13 -2.01
C LYS A 51 18.01 8.62 -1.75
N THR A 52 17.63 8.16 -0.54
CA THR A 52 17.75 6.75 -0.14
C THR A 52 16.43 6.17 0.41
N PRO A 53 15.47 5.82 -0.46
CA PRO A 53 14.14 5.35 -0.08
C PRO A 53 14.13 4.16 0.90
N ALA A 54 15.03 3.20 0.71
CA ALA A 54 15.08 1.98 1.51
C ALA A 54 15.55 2.18 2.96
N LYS A 55 16.20 3.32 3.26
CA LYS A 55 16.70 3.66 4.60
C LYS A 55 15.67 4.41 5.44
N HIS A 56 14.57 4.85 4.83
CA HIS A 56 13.57 5.69 5.48
C HIS A 56 12.24 4.93 5.61
N LYS A 57 11.61 5.07 6.77
CA LYS A 57 10.26 4.58 7.03
C LYS A 57 9.32 5.77 7.06
N ILE A 58 8.31 5.74 6.20
CA ILE A 58 7.32 6.81 6.07
C ILE A 58 6.09 6.41 6.87
N TYR A 59 5.61 7.32 7.72
CA TYR A 59 4.37 7.17 8.44
C TYR A 59 3.37 8.20 7.90
N MET A 60 2.25 7.72 7.38
CA MET A 60 1.24 8.56 6.73
C MET A 60 -0.07 8.57 7.52
N ASN A 61 -0.62 9.76 7.69
CA ASN A 61 -1.97 9.94 8.19
C ASN A 61 -3.01 9.55 7.10
N ASN A 62 -4.20 9.15 7.53
CA ASN A 62 -5.27 8.63 6.70
C ASN A 62 -5.67 9.50 5.48
N CYS A 63 -5.57 10.82 5.60
CA CYS A 63 -5.86 11.74 4.48
C CYS A 63 -4.97 11.52 3.25
N PHE A 64 -3.78 10.94 3.45
CA PHE A 64 -2.79 10.70 2.41
C PHE A 64 -2.66 9.25 2.01
N THR A 65 -3.40 8.32 2.63
CA THR A 65 -3.23 6.89 2.38
C THR A 65 -4.27 6.35 1.40
N SER A 66 -3.81 5.57 0.44
CA SER A 66 -4.63 4.71 -0.41
C SER A 66 -3.84 3.46 -0.79
N TYR A 67 -4.52 2.37 -1.14
CA TYR A 67 -3.85 1.16 -1.59
C TYR A 67 -2.96 1.41 -2.82
N ASP A 68 -3.47 2.13 -3.82
CA ASP A 68 -2.72 2.46 -5.04
C ASP A 68 -1.45 3.30 -4.74
N LEU A 69 -1.49 4.17 -3.73
CA LEU A 69 -0.29 4.89 -3.28
C LEU A 69 0.75 3.93 -2.71
N PHE A 70 0.36 2.99 -1.84
CA PHE A 70 1.30 2.02 -1.27
C PHE A 70 1.95 1.14 -2.36
N VAL A 71 1.19 0.75 -3.39
CA VAL A 71 1.75 0.05 -4.57
C VAL A 71 2.79 0.93 -5.27
N SER A 72 2.50 2.22 -5.49
CA SER A 72 3.46 3.13 -6.12
C SER A 72 4.72 3.36 -5.27
N LEU A 73 4.58 3.48 -3.96
CA LEU A 73 5.71 3.64 -3.03
C LEU A 73 6.59 2.39 -2.99
N ARG A 74 5.99 1.21 -3.12
CA ARG A 74 6.70 -0.07 -3.24
C ARG A 74 7.59 -0.10 -4.48
N ASP A 75 7.05 0.30 -5.64
CA ASP A 75 7.83 0.36 -6.89
C ASP A 75 9.01 1.34 -6.77
N LYS A 76 8.84 2.41 -5.97
CA LYS A 76 9.88 3.39 -5.62
C LYS A 76 10.78 2.97 -4.44
N ARG A 77 10.63 1.74 -3.93
CA ARG A 77 11.43 1.15 -2.83
C ARG A 77 11.34 1.85 -1.48
N PHE A 78 10.27 2.60 -1.24
CA PHE A 78 10.00 3.16 0.07
C PHE A 78 9.40 2.11 1.02
N ILE A 79 9.73 2.23 2.29
CA ILE A 79 9.01 1.53 3.37
C ILE A 79 7.99 2.50 3.92
N ALA A 80 6.72 2.11 3.88
CA ALA A 80 5.62 2.98 4.29
C ALA A 80 4.65 2.25 5.20
N THR A 81 4.08 2.99 6.14
CA THR A 81 3.01 2.56 7.03
C THR A 81 2.00 3.68 7.16
N GLY A 82 0.73 3.35 7.22
CA GLY A 82 -0.30 4.36 7.40
C GLY A 82 -1.63 3.78 7.79
N THR A 83 -2.48 4.67 8.26
CA THR A 83 -3.85 4.36 8.69
C THR A 83 -4.80 4.56 7.54
N VAL A 84 -5.73 3.65 7.23
CA VAL A 84 -6.72 3.86 6.14
C VAL A 84 -8.14 3.79 6.70
N THR A 85 -9.01 4.73 6.30
CA THR A 85 -10.45 4.66 6.58
C THR A 85 -11.09 3.50 5.85
N GLU A 86 -12.05 2.84 6.49
CA GLU A 86 -12.81 1.72 5.92
C GLU A 86 -13.32 1.99 4.50
N ASN A 87 -13.90 3.18 4.27
CA ASN A 87 -14.47 3.57 2.98
C ASN A 87 -13.43 3.71 1.85
N ARG A 88 -12.12 3.70 2.17
CA ARG A 88 -11.00 3.80 1.21
C ARG A 88 -10.22 2.51 1.07
N ILE A 89 -10.52 1.50 1.89
CA ILE A 89 -10.03 0.15 1.67
C ILE A 89 -10.77 -0.35 0.43
N ALA A 90 -10.03 -0.84 -0.57
CA ALA A 90 -10.62 -1.44 -1.77
C ALA A 90 -11.47 -2.68 -1.39
N LYS A 91 -11.82 -3.57 -2.34
CA LYS A 91 -12.48 -4.87 -2.05
C LYS A 91 -11.59 -5.85 -1.24
N CYS A 92 -10.87 -5.37 -0.23
CA CYS A 92 -10.07 -6.18 0.68
C CYS A 92 -11.04 -6.97 1.58
N PRO A 93 -10.93 -8.31 1.63
CA PRO A 93 -11.82 -9.16 2.40
C PRO A 93 -11.43 -9.17 3.89
N LEU A 94 -11.32 -7.99 4.51
CA LEU A 94 -11.08 -7.84 5.95
C LEU A 94 -12.40 -7.93 6.70
N LYS A 95 -12.36 -8.50 7.90
CA LYS A 95 -13.48 -8.41 8.84
C LYS A 95 -13.85 -6.93 9.06
N SER A 96 -15.16 -6.65 9.04
CA SER A 96 -15.65 -5.33 9.39
C SER A 96 -15.40 -5.04 10.86
N SER A 97 -15.33 -3.75 11.22
CA SER A 97 -15.19 -3.35 12.62
C SER A 97 -16.33 -3.84 13.49
N LYS A 98 -17.54 -3.94 12.94
CA LYS A 98 -18.72 -4.51 13.62
C LYS A 98 -18.53 -5.98 14.00
N ILE A 99 -17.86 -6.77 13.15
CA ILE A 99 -17.59 -8.18 13.44
C ILE A 99 -16.47 -8.27 14.49
N LEU A 100 -15.38 -7.54 14.30
CA LEU A 100 -14.24 -7.54 15.23
C LEU A 100 -14.61 -7.02 16.62
N GLY A 101 -15.49 -6.02 16.71
CA GLY A 101 -15.97 -5.48 17.99
C GLY A 101 -16.82 -6.46 18.81
N LYS A 102 -17.30 -7.56 18.21
CA LYS A 102 -17.97 -8.66 18.92
C LYS A 102 -17.01 -9.78 19.35
N MET A 103 -15.76 -9.74 18.89
CA MET A 103 -14.73 -10.70 19.26
C MET A 103 -13.99 -10.21 20.51
N ASP A 104 -13.15 -11.08 21.08
CA ASP A 104 -12.36 -10.74 22.26
C ASP A 104 -11.42 -9.55 21.99
N ARG A 105 -11.23 -8.71 23.01
CA ARG A 105 -10.33 -7.55 22.93
C ARG A 105 -8.92 -8.01 22.54
N GLY A 106 -8.30 -7.28 21.62
CA GLY A 106 -6.99 -7.63 21.06
C GLY A 106 -7.05 -8.53 19.82
N THR A 107 -8.23 -9.02 19.42
CA THR A 107 -8.39 -9.74 18.16
C THR A 107 -8.14 -8.81 16.97
N SER A 108 -7.27 -9.22 16.04
CA SER A 108 -7.01 -8.52 14.78
C SER A 108 -7.21 -9.44 13.57
N ASP A 109 -7.71 -8.90 12.47
CA ASP A 109 -7.71 -9.58 11.16
C ASP A 109 -6.59 -9.04 10.27
N ARG A 110 -5.98 -9.91 9.48
CA ARG A 110 -4.84 -9.56 8.62
C ARG A 110 -5.00 -10.19 7.25
N LYS A 111 -4.74 -9.40 6.21
CA LYS A 111 -4.69 -9.88 4.82
C LYS A 111 -3.39 -9.43 4.16
N PHE A 112 -2.75 -10.35 3.46
CA PHE A 112 -1.51 -10.10 2.74
C PHE A 112 -1.75 -10.22 1.24
N ASP A 113 -1.41 -9.17 0.51
CA ASP A 113 -1.35 -9.20 -0.94
C ASP A 113 0.06 -9.63 -1.37
N ALA A 114 0.20 -10.90 -1.78
CA ALA A 114 1.47 -11.45 -2.24
C ALA A 114 2.00 -10.80 -3.52
N LYS A 115 1.12 -10.27 -4.38
CA LYS A 115 1.52 -9.63 -5.65
C LYS A 115 2.24 -8.31 -5.38
N ASN A 116 1.65 -7.49 -4.51
CA ASN A 116 2.20 -6.17 -4.18
C ASN A 116 3.04 -6.15 -2.89
N ALA A 117 3.11 -7.28 -2.18
CA ALA A 117 3.78 -7.44 -0.90
C ALA A 117 3.30 -6.44 0.17
N ILE A 118 2.00 -6.14 0.19
CA ILE A 118 1.35 -5.20 1.12
C ILE A 118 0.54 -6.01 2.13
N VAL A 119 0.64 -5.70 3.42
CA VAL A 119 -0.25 -6.27 4.45
C VAL A 119 -1.23 -5.21 4.95
N ALA A 120 -2.48 -5.59 5.14
CA ALA A 120 -3.48 -4.79 5.81
C ALA A 120 -3.88 -5.49 7.13
N VAL A 121 -3.97 -4.73 8.20
CA VAL A 121 -4.27 -5.21 9.56
C VAL A 121 -5.37 -4.36 10.17
N ARG A 122 -6.40 -5.02 10.70
CA ARG A 122 -7.54 -4.41 11.39
C ARG A 122 -7.71 -4.95 12.78
#